data_AF-A0AAF0CNT6-F1
#
_entry.id   AF-A0AAF0CNT6-F1
#
_cell.length_a   1.000
_cell.length_b   1.000
_cell.length_c   1.000
_cell.angle_alpha   90.00
_cell.angle_beta   90.00
_cell.angle_gamma   90.00
#
_symmetry.space_group_name_H-M   'P 1'
#
loop_
_entity.id
_entity.type
_entity.pdbx_description
1 polymer ?
#
loop_
_entity_poly.entity_id
_entity_poly.type
_entity_poly.pdbx_seq_one_letter_code
_entity_poly.pdbx_strand_id
1 'polypeptide(L)'
;MHPVRLGLLLLCLLSVTPSHAASRREKADELAARQAHALLDQRSWAQVVRIDNADASRRLPRQTWATVFELGGRLWIYLPRTGTRSLSYYAGHLRRDKTDLTAVLGRVHEGFHAYRTIVTDNTAAVPEAMEPAAGSLPEGCFVESLAKLWSLQAEGETVIDADLVLYYGGYTARGWGHTVLCYQTPEGWFSWDSLRPSRINRLDGDPPEDVLTLARSLASPRVASRVSDARRLDMVLPDGPRLAAQRKSAPPRSNDG
;
A
#
# COMPACT_ATOMS: atom_id res chain seq x y z
N MET A 1 -11.85 74.70 6.18
CA MET A 1 -11.95 73.54 7.10
C MET A 1 -12.72 72.45 6.37
N HIS A 2 -12.03 71.44 5.84
CA HIS A 2 -12.63 70.31 5.10
C HIS A 2 -12.59 69.06 5.98
N PRO A 3 -13.73 68.39 6.25
CA PRO A 3 -13.69 67.11 6.94
C PRO A 3 -13.27 66.01 5.96
N VAL A 4 -12.31 65.24 6.45
CA VAL A 4 -11.71 64.03 5.90
C VAL A 4 -12.80 63.03 5.50
N ARG A 5 -12.88 62.68 4.20
CA ARG A 5 -13.63 61.50 3.75
C ARG A 5 -12.83 60.26 4.11
N LEU A 6 -13.23 59.67 5.24
CA LEU A 6 -12.76 58.40 5.79
C LEU A 6 -12.91 57.30 4.73
N GLY A 7 -11.78 56.78 4.25
CA GLY A 7 -11.72 55.63 3.37
C GLY A 7 -12.19 54.38 4.11
N LEU A 8 -13.46 54.02 3.92
CA LEU A 8 -13.99 52.72 4.33
C LEU A 8 -13.54 51.68 3.30
N LEU A 9 -12.26 51.31 3.37
CA LEU A 9 -11.72 50.21 2.58
C LEU A 9 -12.32 48.92 3.16
N LEU A 10 -13.35 48.46 2.46
CA LEU A 10 -14.13 47.26 2.73
C LEU A 10 -13.20 46.04 2.76
N LEU A 11 -12.70 45.74 3.96
CA LEU A 11 -11.85 44.60 4.26
C LEU A 11 -12.74 43.34 4.30
N CYS A 12 -13.39 42.99 3.18
CA CYS A 12 -13.98 41.68 2.93
C CYS A 12 -12.86 40.64 2.72
N LEU A 13 -11.99 40.49 3.71
CA LEU A 13 -11.02 39.41 3.78
C LEU A 13 -11.77 38.11 4.06
N LEU A 14 -12.18 37.46 2.98
CA LEU A 14 -11.87 36.06 2.70
C LEU A 14 -11.85 35.15 3.95
N SER A 15 -13.00 34.96 4.58
CA SER A 15 -13.25 33.80 5.44
C SER A 15 -13.32 32.55 4.55
N VAL A 16 -12.16 32.09 4.08
CA VAL A 16 -12.00 30.80 3.42
C VAL A 16 -12.40 29.75 4.45
N THR A 17 -13.59 29.19 4.29
CA THR A 17 -14.15 28.22 5.23
C THR A 17 -13.32 26.93 5.18
N PRO A 18 -12.79 26.44 6.32
CA PRO A 18 -11.92 25.26 6.38
C PRO A 18 -12.60 23.96 5.88
N SER A 19 -13.92 23.95 5.69
CA SER A 19 -14.69 22.79 5.21
C SER A 19 -14.34 22.33 3.78
N HIS A 20 -13.87 23.23 2.90
CA HIS A 20 -13.56 22.86 1.52
C HIS A 20 -12.26 22.05 1.36
N ALA A 21 -11.26 22.27 2.22
CA ALA A 21 -10.00 21.53 2.14
C ALA A 21 -10.13 20.12 2.72
N ALA A 22 -10.92 19.95 3.79
CA ALA A 22 -11.17 18.65 4.41
C ALA A 22 -11.92 17.71 3.45
N SER A 23 -12.98 18.21 2.81
CA SER A 23 -13.76 17.43 1.83
C SER A 23 -12.95 17.00 0.60
N ARG A 24 -12.07 17.86 0.08
CA ARG A 24 -11.17 17.48 -1.05
C ARG A 24 -10.21 16.35 -0.66
N ARG A 25 -9.64 16.40 0.55
CA ARG A 25 -8.72 15.36 1.01
C ARG A 25 -9.44 14.05 1.26
N GLU A 26 -10.61 14.09 1.87
CA GLU A 26 -11.44 12.90 2.08
C GLU A 26 -11.81 12.26 0.74
N LYS A 27 -12.23 13.06 -0.25
CA LYS A 27 -12.52 12.58 -1.61
C LYS A 27 -11.29 11.97 -2.29
N ALA A 28 -10.10 12.52 -2.07
CA ALA A 28 -8.86 11.95 -2.59
C ALA A 28 -8.50 10.61 -1.90
N ASP A 29 -8.68 10.51 -0.57
CA ASP A 29 -8.47 9.28 0.18
C ASP A 29 -9.48 8.18 -0.26
N GLU A 30 -10.75 8.55 -0.47
CA GLU A 30 -11.77 7.65 -1.04
C GLU A 30 -11.37 7.15 -2.43
N LEU A 31 -10.99 8.06 -3.33
CA LEU A 31 -10.59 7.72 -4.69
C LEU A 31 -9.41 6.75 -4.69
N ALA A 32 -8.41 7.01 -3.86
CA ALA A 32 -7.24 6.14 -3.72
C ALA A 32 -7.62 4.75 -3.19
N ALA A 33 -8.52 4.65 -2.20
CA ALA A 33 -9.00 3.35 -1.73
C ALA A 33 -9.73 2.58 -2.86
N ARG A 34 -10.62 3.25 -3.60
CA ARG A 34 -11.30 2.62 -4.74
C ARG A 34 -10.34 2.17 -5.85
N GLN A 35 -9.32 2.97 -6.15
CA GLN A 35 -8.29 2.61 -7.12
C GLN A 35 -7.49 1.39 -6.64
N ALA A 36 -7.08 1.36 -5.37
CA ALA A 36 -6.41 0.20 -4.79
C ALA A 36 -7.28 -1.05 -4.86
N HIS A 37 -8.59 -0.93 -4.62
CA HIS A 37 -9.54 -2.04 -4.77
C HIS A 37 -9.59 -2.53 -6.23
N ALA A 38 -9.74 -1.62 -7.20
CA ALA A 38 -9.78 -1.99 -8.61
C ALA A 38 -8.51 -2.71 -9.08
N LEU A 39 -7.35 -2.33 -8.53
CA LEU A 39 -6.08 -3.03 -8.77
C LEU A 39 -6.02 -4.43 -8.15
N LEU A 40 -6.82 -4.71 -7.11
CA LEU A 40 -6.78 -5.93 -6.28
C LEU A 40 -7.90 -6.95 -6.59
N ASP A 41 -9.07 -6.48 -7.00
CA ASP A 41 -10.34 -7.24 -7.04
C ASP A 41 -10.34 -8.39 -8.06
N GLN A 42 -9.46 -8.37 -9.06
CA GLN A 42 -9.46 -9.39 -10.11
C GLN A 42 -8.96 -10.76 -9.66
N ARG A 43 -8.15 -10.85 -8.59
CA ARG A 43 -7.48 -12.10 -8.18
C ARG A 43 -7.52 -12.39 -6.69
N SER A 44 -8.04 -11.48 -5.88
CA SER A 44 -8.09 -11.64 -4.44
C SER A 44 -9.38 -11.07 -3.87
N TRP A 45 -9.81 -11.61 -2.73
CA TRP A 45 -10.88 -10.98 -1.97
C TRP A 45 -10.41 -9.58 -1.54
N ALA A 46 -11.16 -8.54 -1.91
CA ALA A 46 -10.90 -7.17 -1.51
C ALA A 46 -12.22 -6.46 -1.15
N GLN A 47 -12.16 -5.44 -0.30
CA GLN A 47 -13.29 -4.59 0.09
C GLN A 47 -12.82 -3.18 0.37
N VAL A 48 -13.56 -2.18 -0.14
CA VAL A 48 -13.41 -0.79 0.29
C VAL A 48 -14.21 -0.58 1.57
N VAL A 49 -13.57 0.01 2.58
CA VAL A 49 -14.21 0.33 3.86
C VAL A 49 -14.00 1.78 4.22
N ARG A 50 -15.02 2.37 4.88
CA ARG A 50 -14.89 3.65 5.59
C ARG A 50 -14.88 3.36 7.09
N ILE A 51 -13.80 3.77 7.75
CA ILE A 51 -13.52 3.49 9.15
C ILE A 51 -13.79 4.76 9.96
N ASP A 52 -14.57 4.64 11.04
CA ASP A 52 -14.76 5.70 12.00
C ASP A 52 -13.62 5.65 13.04
N ASN A 53 -12.87 6.75 13.15
CA ASN A 53 -11.71 6.90 14.01
C ASN A 53 -12.00 7.90 15.15
N ALA A 54 -12.01 7.41 16.38
CA ALA A 54 -12.23 8.22 17.58
C ALA A 54 -11.03 9.12 17.92
N ASP A 55 -9.81 8.69 17.58
CA ASP A 55 -8.56 9.42 17.81
C ASP A 55 -8.06 10.03 16.50
N ALA A 56 -8.74 11.08 16.05
CA ALA A 56 -8.46 11.73 14.78
C ALA A 56 -7.12 12.48 14.82
N SER A 57 -6.25 12.20 13.85
CA SER A 57 -4.95 12.86 13.70
C SER A 57 -4.75 13.36 12.27
N ARG A 58 -3.64 14.09 12.03
CA ARG A 58 -3.27 14.51 10.67
C ARG A 58 -3.09 13.32 9.70
N ARG A 59 -2.66 12.16 10.20
CA ARG A 59 -2.40 10.94 9.42
C ARG A 59 -3.66 10.10 9.26
N LEU A 60 -4.48 10.01 10.30
CA LEU A 60 -5.70 9.20 10.33
C LEU A 60 -6.88 10.12 10.70
N PRO A 61 -7.58 10.70 9.71
CA PRO A 61 -8.72 11.56 9.98
C PRO A 61 -9.87 10.79 10.65
N ARG A 62 -10.86 11.53 11.16
CA ARG A 62 -12.04 10.96 11.83
C ARG A 62 -12.80 9.94 10.98
N GLN A 63 -12.81 10.14 9.66
CA GLN A 63 -13.30 9.17 8.68
C GLN A 63 -12.13 8.77 7.79
N THR A 64 -11.70 7.52 7.89
CA THR A 64 -10.55 6.99 7.17
C THR A 64 -11.02 6.00 6.11
N TRP A 65 -10.66 6.24 4.86
CA TRP A 65 -10.92 5.33 3.75
C TRP A 65 -9.79 4.32 3.61
N ALA A 66 -10.13 3.07 3.35
CA ALA A 66 -9.16 1.99 3.23
C ALA A 66 -9.62 0.90 2.28
N THR A 67 -8.67 0.11 1.80
CA THR A 67 -8.94 -1.14 1.09
C THR A 67 -8.38 -2.29 1.90
N VAL A 68 -9.26 -3.20 2.31
CA VAL A 68 -8.88 -4.43 3.00
C VAL A 68 -8.89 -5.56 1.99
N PHE A 69 -7.86 -6.39 1.97
CA PHE A 69 -7.75 -7.48 1.00
C PHE A 69 -7.03 -8.70 1.57
N GLU A 70 -7.25 -9.85 0.95
CA GLU A 70 -6.54 -11.08 1.28
C GLU A 70 -5.31 -11.25 0.40
N LEU A 71 -4.18 -11.57 1.02
CA LEU A 71 -3.02 -12.08 0.31
C LEU A 71 -2.28 -13.10 1.18
N GLY A 72 -1.97 -14.27 0.60
CA GLY A 72 -1.20 -15.32 1.28
C GLY A 72 -1.89 -15.87 2.54
N GLY A 73 -3.23 -15.96 2.53
CA GLY A 73 -4.01 -16.40 3.69
C GLY A 73 -4.01 -15.43 4.87
N ARG A 74 -3.67 -14.15 4.64
CA ARG A 74 -3.69 -13.07 5.64
C ARG A 74 -4.48 -11.89 5.11
N LEU A 75 -5.08 -11.12 6.02
CA LEU A 75 -5.65 -9.84 5.67
C LEU A 75 -4.61 -8.73 5.72
N TRP A 76 -4.72 -7.83 4.77
CA TRP A 76 -3.93 -6.62 4.62
C TRP A 76 -4.86 -5.43 4.52
N ILE A 77 -4.40 -4.26 4.96
CA ILE A 77 -5.11 -3.00 4.81
C ILE A 77 -4.19 -1.99 4.14
N TYR A 78 -4.66 -1.41 3.05
CA TYR A 78 -4.08 -0.25 2.41
C TYR A 78 -4.79 1.02 2.90
N LEU A 79 -4.00 1.97 3.38
CA LEU A 79 -4.44 3.29 3.86
C LEU A 79 -3.71 4.37 3.04
N PRO A 80 -4.40 5.27 2.33
CA PRO A 80 -3.77 6.26 1.43
C PRO A 80 -2.69 7.15 2.05
N ARG A 81 -2.69 7.30 3.38
CA ARG A 81 -1.77 8.17 4.12
C ARG A 81 -0.68 7.44 4.89
N THR A 82 -0.77 6.12 5.00
CA THR A 82 0.18 5.31 5.79
C THR A 82 0.62 4.04 5.09
N GLY A 83 0.17 3.82 3.86
CA GLY A 83 0.47 2.66 3.05
C GLY A 83 -0.19 1.39 3.54
N THR A 84 0.39 0.27 3.11
CA THR A 84 -0.14 -1.07 3.34
C THR A 84 0.48 -1.70 4.59
N ARG A 85 -0.35 -2.39 5.39
CA ARG A 85 0.09 -3.16 6.56
C ARG A 85 -0.71 -4.46 6.70
N SER A 86 -0.10 -5.47 7.31
CA SER A 86 -0.78 -6.73 7.65
C SER A 86 -1.73 -6.52 8.84
N LEU A 87 -2.94 -7.08 8.74
CA LEU A 87 -3.97 -7.09 9.79
C LEU A 87 -3.94 -8.37 10.63
N SER A 88 -3.72 -9.52 9.98
CA SER A 88 -3.81 -10.83 10.63
C SER A 88 -2.42 -11.33 11.02
N TYR A 89 -2.18 -11.47 12.33
CA TYR A 89 -0.96 -12.11 12.87
C TYR A 89 -1.09 -13.64 12.98
N TYR A 90 -2.33 -14.15 13.15
CA TYR A 90 -2.58 -15.55 13.47
C TYR A 90 -3.21 -16.30 12.30
N ALA A 91 -2.62 -17.43 11.94
CA ALA A 91 -3.23 -18.39 11.02
C ALA A 91 -4.54 -18.94 11.61
N GLY A 92 -5.55 -19.17 10.78
CA GLY A 92 -6.82 -19.79 11.17
C GLY A 92 -7.97 -18.84 11.53
N HIS A 93 -7.72 -17.53 11.66
CA HIS A 93 -8.78 -16.54 11.93
C HIS A 93 -9.33 -15.85 10.68
N LEU A 94 -8.72 -16.07 9.51
CA LEU A 94 -9.01 -15.36 8.27
C LEU A 94 -10.50 -15.29 7.92
N ARG A 95 -11.21 -16.43 7.99
CA ARG A 95 -12.65 -16.48 7.68
C ARG A 95 -13.47 -15.61 8.63
N ARG A 96 -13.17 -15.65 9.92
CA ARG A 96 -13.83 -14.82 10.95
C ARG A 96 -13.50 -13.35 10.74
N ASP A 97 -12.22 -13.04 10.53
CA ASP A 97 -11.73 -11.69 10.34
C ASP A 97 -12.38 -11.03 9.10
N LYS A 98 -12.61 -11.78 8.01
CA LYS A 98 -13.33 -11.28 6.83
C LYS A 98 -14.80 -10.93 7.07
N THR A 99 -15.46 -11.65 8.00
CA THR A 99 -16.89 -11.41 8.31
C THR A 99 -17.09 -10.29 9.31
N ASP A 100 -16.10 -10.01 10.16
CA ASP A 100 -16.12 -8.92 11.14
C ASP A 100 -14.73 -8.30 11.24
N LEU A 101 -14.55 -7.19 10.52
CA LEU A 101 -13.28 -6.47 10.50
C LEU A 101 -13.05 -5.65 11.79
N THR A 102 -14.06 -5.48 12.65
CA THR A 102 -13.97 -4.56 13.80
C THR A 102 -12.81 -4.91 14.72
N ALA A 103 -12.71 -6.19 15.09
CA ALA A 103 -11.65 -6.67 15.98
C ALA A 103 -10.25 -6.58 15.35
N VAL A 104 -10.15 -6.70 14.02
CA VAL A 104 -8.85 -6.62 13.34
C VAL A 104 -8.41 -5.16 13.11
N LEU A 105 -9.36 -4.27 12.82
CA LEU A 105 -9.11 -2.84 12.66
C LEU A 105 -8.68 -2.18 13.97
N GLY A 106 -9.27 -2.56 15.11
CA GLY A 106 -8.84 -2.05 16.43
C GLY A 106 -7.37 -2.39 16.77
N ARG A 107 -6.80 -3.44 16.17
CA ARG A 107 -5.36 -3.78 16.32
C ARG A 107 -4.45 -2.92 15.45
N VAL A 108 -4.98 -2.27 14.41
CA VAL A 108 -4.24 -1.34 13.55
C VAL A 108 -4.02 0.00 14.24
N HIS A 109 -5.08 0.49 14.88
CA HIS A 109 -5.12 1.76 15.58
C HIS A 109 -6.22 1.71 16.64
N GLU A 110 -5.90 2.14 17.86
CA GLU A 110 -6.85 2.09 18.99
C GLU A 110 -8.12 2.92 18.74
N GLY A 111 -8.02 3.98 17.94
CA GLY A 111 -9.17 4.81 17.58
C GLY A 111 -10.14 4.16 16.57
N PHE A 112 -9.77 3.08 15.88
CA PHE A 112 -10.65 2.40 14.92
C PHE A 112 -11.65 1.50 15.65
N HIS A 113 -12.92 1.92 15.67
CA HIS A 113 -13.95 1.27 16.50
C HIS A 113 -15.21 0.86 15.72
N ALA A 114 -15.41 1.40 14.52
CA ALA A 114 -16.50 1.02 13.62
C ALA A 114 -16.06 1.15 12.16
N TYR A 115 -16.70 0.39 11.28
CA TYR A 115 -16.50 0.51 9.85
C TYR A 115 -17.81 0.28 9.10
N ARG A 116 -17.84 0.74 7.84
CA ARG A 116 -18.87 0.36 6.87
C ARG A 116 -18.19 -0.11 5.61
N THR A 117 -18.61 -1.26 5.11
CA THR A 117 -18.25 -1.70 3.77
C THR A 117 -18.98 -0.84 2.76
N ILE A 118 -18.23 -0.36 1.78
CA ILE A 118 -18.75 0.47 0.71
C ILE A 118 -18.97 -0.48 -0.45
N VAL A 119 -20.23 -0.64 -0.85
CA VAL A 119 -20.58 -1.46 -2.01
C VAL A 119 -19.92 -0.81 -3.22
N THR A 120 -18.88 -1.45 -3.72
CA THR A 120 -18.34 -1.22 -5.05
C THR A 120 -19.15 -2.09 -5.97
N ASP A 121 -20.08 -1.50 -6.71
CA ASP A 121 -20.71 -2.21 -7.83
C ASP A 121 -19.58 -2.54 -8.81
N ASN A 122 -19.21 -3.81 -8.92
CA ASN A 122 -18.18 -4.28 -9.86
C ASN A 122 -18.55 -3.98 -11.33
N THR A 123 -19.79 -3.54 -11.58
CA THR A 123 -20.33 -3.13 -12.88
C THR A 123 -20.45 -1.63 -13.07
N ALA A 124 -20.29 -0.81 -12.02
CA ALA A 124 -20.10 0.61 -12.22
C ALA A 124 -18.71 0.75 -12.82
N ALA A 125 -18.66 0.80 -14.16
CA ALA A 125 -17.46 1.14 -14.90
C ALA A 125 -16.75 2.23 -14.10
N VAL A 126 -15.50 1.96 -13.68
CA VAL A 126 -14.57 3.01 -13.32
C VAL A 126 -14.82 4.08 -14.37
N PRO A 127 -15.35 5.27 -14.02
CA PRO A 127 -15.84 6.22 -15.00
C PRO A 127 -14.80 6.30 -16.11
N GLU A 128 -15.14 6.35 -17.39
CA GLU A 128 -14.14 6.49 -18.46
C GLU A 128 -13.22 7.72 -18.23
N ALA A 129 -13.65 8.66 -17.37
CA ALA A 129 -12.86 9.79 -16.87
C ALA A 129 -11.93 9.49 -15.67
N MET A 130 -11.96 8.27 -15.13
CA MET A 130 -10.95 7.62 -14.30
C MET A 130 -10.13 6.67 -15.20
N GLU A 131 -9.66 7.20 -16.34
CA GLU A 131 -8.25 6.99 -16.69
C GLU A 131 -7.46 7.00 -15.37
N PRO A 132 -6.64 5.98 -15.04
CA PRO A 132 -5.81 6.04 -13.85
C PRO A 132 -5.11 7.38 -13.95
N ALA A 133 -5.51 8.35 -13.12
CA ALA A 133 -4.91 9.67 -13.15
C ALA A 133 -3.43 9.36 -13.12
N ALA A 134 -2.67 9.82 -14.12
CA ALA A 134 -1.37 9.26 -14.51
C ALA A 134 -0.27 9.29 -13.43
N GLY A 135 -0.62 9.47 -12.16
CA GLY A 135 0.19 9.29 -10.97
C GLY A 135 -0.05 7.95 -10.25
N SER A 136 0.99 7.55 -9.54
CA SER A 136 1.00 6.42 -8.63
C SER A 136 -0.02 6.56 -7.50
N LEU A 137 -0.54 5.44 -7.02
CA LEU A 137 -1.36 5.34 -5.82
C LEU A 137 -0.55 5.87 -4.60
N PRO A 138 -1.08 6.83 -3.81
CA PRO A 138 -0.32 7.41 -2.70
C PRO A 138 -0.02 6.34 -1.64
N GLU A 139 1.26 6.21 -1.25
CA GLU A 139 1.71 5.13 -0.35
C GLU A 139 1.33 3.71 -0.87
N GLY A 140 1.15 3.58 -2.18
CA GLY A 140 0.58 2.41 -2.84
C GLY A 140 1.58 1.33 -3.27
N CYS A 141 2.87 1.50 -2.99
CA CYS A 141 3.95 0.66 -3.52
C CYS A 141 3.71 -0.86 -3.41
N PHE A 142 3.11 -1.31 -2.30
CA PHE A 142 2.75 -2.72 -2.11
C PHE A 142 1.64 -3.16 -3.07
N VAL A 143 0.54 -2.41 -3.14
CA VAL A 143 -0.62 -2.71 -4.01
C VAL A 143 -0.22 -2.64 -5.48
N GLU A 144 0.59 -1.64 -5.85
CA GLU A 144 1.07 -1.48 -7.22
C GLU A 144 2.03 -2.60 -7.63
N SER A 145 2.88 -3.08 -6.71
CA SER A 145 3.76 -4.23 -6.97
C SER A 145 2.98 -5.51 -7.22
N LEU A 146 1.90 -5.74 -6.47
CA LEU A 146 0.97 -6.85 -6.73
C LEU A 146 0.27 -6.72 -8.08
N ALA A 147 -0.27 -5.53 -8.36
CA ALA A 147 -0.95 -5.26 -9.61
C ALA A 147 -0.02 -5.47 -10.81
N LYS A 148 1.26 -5.07 -10.70
CA LYS A 148 2.24 -5.31 -11.75
C LYS A 148 2.50 -6.80 -11.96
N LEU A 149 2.65 -7.58 -10.89
CA LEU A 149 2.81 -9.03 -10.99
C LEU A 149 1.63 -9.66 -11.76
N TRP A 150 0.40 -9.25 -11.46
CA TRP A 150 -0.77 -9.77 -12.17
C TRP A 150 -0.87 -9.28 -13.61
N SER A 151 -0.46 -8.04 -13.91
CA SER A 151 -0.40 -7.53 -15.28
C SER A 151 0.60 -8.33 -16.12
N LEU A 152 1.78 -8.64 -15.58
CA LEU A 152 2.77 -9.50 -16.26
C LEU A 152 2.14 -10.86 -16.62
N GLN A 153 1.45 -11.49 -15.66
CA GLN A 153 0.76 -12.76 -15.90
C GLN A 153 -0.37 -12.65 -16.94
N ALA A 154 -1.14 -11.55 -16.93
CA ALA A 154 -2.21 -11.32 -17.88
C ALA A 154 -1.68 -11.01 -19.30
N GLU A 155 -0.50 -10.40 -19.40
CA GLU A 155 0.24 -10.14 -20.63
C GLU A 155 0.91 -11.40 -21.20
N GLY A 156 0.84 -12.54 -20.50
CA GLY A 156 1.40 -13.82 -20.92
C GLY A 156 2.87 -14.03 -20.55
N GLU A 157 3.45 -13.15 -19.70
CA GLU A 157 4.80 -13.30 -19.19
C GLU A 157 4.91 -14.59 -18.35
N THR A 158 5.94 -15.39 -18.61
CA THR A 158 6.16 -16.64 -17.87
C THR A 158 6.91 -16.33 -16.58
N VAL A 159 6.16 -16.00 -15.53
CA VAL A 159 6.72 -15.77 -14.20
C VAL A 159 6.87 -17.11 -13.46
N ILE A 160 8.12 -17.50 -13.21
CA ILE A 160 8.51 -18.75 -12.53
C ILE A 160 8.40 -18.61 -11.01
N ASP A 161 8.89 -17.49 -10.48
CA ASP A 161 8.92 -17.17 -9.06
C ASP A 161 8.73 -15.67 -8.86
N ALA A 162 8.20 -15.25 -7.71
CA ALA A 162 8.02 -13.84 -7.39
C ALA A 162 8.05 -13.59 -5.89
N ASP A 163 8.69 -12.47 -5.53
CA ASP A 163 8.85 -11.98 -4.18
C ASP A 163 8.41 -10.52 -4.11
N LEU A 164 7.68 -10.14 -3.06
CA LEU A 164 7.63 -8.75 -2.63
C LEU A 164 8.74 -8.50 -1.61
N VAL A 165 9.66 -7.59 -1.94
CA VAL A 165 10.72 -7.16 -1.03
C VAL A 165 10.27 -5.87 -0.36
N LEU A 166 9.90 -5.98 0.91
CA LEU A 166 9.56 -4.86 1.77
C LEU A 166 10.82 -4.41 2.48
N TYR A 167 11.12 -3.12 2.46
CA TYR A 167 12.26 -2.60 3.21
C TYR A 167 11.95 -1.29 3.90
N TYR A 168 12.60 -1.10 5.05
CA TYR A 168 12.36 -0.01 5.97
C TYR A 168 13.66 0.71 6.28
N GLY A 169 13.55 2.02 6.51
CA GLY A 169 14.69 2.82 6.90
C GLY A 169 14.32 4.09 7.63
N GLY A 170 15.35 4.79 8.11
CA GLY A 170 15.20 6.07 8.83
C GLY A 170 15.90 6.07 10.18
N TYR A 171 16.44 7.24 10.55
CA TYR A 171 17.13 7.49 11.82
C TYR A 171 16.23 8.21 12.84
N THR A 172 14.98 8.52 12.48
CA THR A 172 14.03 9.24 13.32
C THR A 172 12.87 8.34 13.71
N ALA A 173 12.08 8.74 14.72
CA ALA A 173 10.88 8.04 15.16
C ALA A 173 9.82 7.81 14.05
N ARG A 174 9.99 8.44 12.88
CA ARG A 174 9.15 8.26 11.69
C ARG A 174 9.97 7.58 10.61
N GLY A 175 10.20 6.28 10.75
CA GLY A 175 10.74 5.45 9.66
C GLY A 175 9.89 5.59 8.39
N TRP A 176 10.48 5.23 7.26
CA TRP A 176 9.82 5.08 5.97
C TRP A 176 9.88 3.59 5.57
N GLY A 177 8.95 3.18 4.72
CA GLY A 177 8.92 1.83 4.15
C GLY A 177 8.66 1.88 2.66
N HIS A 178 9.12 0.88 1.93
CA HIS A 178 8.87 0.73 0.50
C HIS A 178 8.73 -0.74 0.13
N THR A 179 8.04 -1.03 -0.96
CA THR A 179 7.89 -2.39 -1.51
C THR A 179 8.30 -2.41 -2.97
N VAL A 180 9.08 -3.42 -3.35
CA VAL A 180 9.54 -3.67 -4.72
C VAL A 180 9.16 -5.09 -5.11
N LEU A 181 8.67 -5.28 -6.33
CA LEU A 181 8.46 -6.61 -6.91
C LEU A 181 9.79 -7.13 -7.44
N CYS A 182 10.20 -8.32 -7.01
CA CYS A 182 11.24 -9.11 -7.66
C CYS A 182 10.59 -10.36 -8.27
N TYR A 183 10.96 -10.73 -9.48
CA TYR A 183 10.36 -11.88 -10.15
C TYR A 183 11.35 -12.55 -11.09
N GLN A 184 11.15 -13.84 -11.30
CA GLN A 184 11.96 -14.68 -12.17
C GLN A 184 11.18 -15.06 -13.43
N THR A 185 11.83 -14.95 -14.58
CA THR A 185 11.38 -15.51 -15.87
C THR A 185 12.46 -16.46 -16.40
N PRO A 186 12.25 -17.15 -17.54
CA PRO A 186 13.29 -17.94 -18.18
C PRO A 186 14.56 -17.15 -18.53
N GLU A 187 14.45 -15.83 -18.75
CA GLU A 187 15.59 -14.95 -19.04
C GLU A 187 16.40 -14.56 -17.78
N GLY A 188 15.86 -14.80 -16.58
CA GLY A 188 16.54 -14.53 -15.31
C GLY A 188 15.67 -13.72 -14.34
N TRP A 189 16.32 -13.00 -13.43
CA TRP A 189 15.64 -12.22 -12.40
C TRP A 189 15.49 -10.76 -12.79
N PHE A 190 14.34 -10.20 -12.42
CA PHE A 190 13.96 -8.82 -12.69
C PHE A 190 13.39 -8.18 -11.43
N SER A 191 13.46 -6.85 -11.39
CA SER A 191 12.82 -6.04 -10.36
C SER A 191 12.02 -4.89 -10.98
N TRP A 192 10.89 -4.58 -10.35
CA TRP A 192 10.03 -3.47 -10.71
C TRP A 192 9.67 -2.65 -9.47
N ASP A 193 9.84 -1.34 -9.58
CA ASP A 193 9.63 -0.37 -8.50
C ASP A 193 8.54 0.62 -8.93
N SER A 194 7.48 0.75 -8.14
CA SER A 194 6.36 1.63 -8.46
C SER A 194 6.72 3.12 -8.44
N LEU A 195 7.84 3.51 -7.81
CA LEU A 195 8.39 4.86 -7.91
C LEU A 195 9.05 5.14 -9.27
N ARG A 196 9.27 4.10 -10.08
CA ARG A 196 9.90 4.15 -11.40
C ARG A 196 9.17 3.21 -12.37
N PRO A 197 7.87 3.41 -12.60
CA PRO A 197 7.01 2.40 -13.23
C PRO A 197 7.40 2.06 -14.67
N SER A 198 8.12 2.95 -15.37
CA SER A 198 8.64 2.75 -16.72
C SER A 198 9.97 1.99 -16.80
N ARG A 199 10.53 1.55 -15.66
CA ARG A 199 11.82 0.84 -15.60
C ARG A 199 11.66 -0.53 -14.96
N ILE A 200 11.99 -1.56 -15.74
CA ILE A 200 12.25 -2.91 -15.25
C ILE A 200 13.76 -3.09 -15.23
N ASN A 201 14.32 -3.50 -14.08
CA ASN A 201 15.76 -3.72 -13.96
C ASN A 201 16.02 -5.23 -13.92
N ARG A 202 16.85 -5.71 -14.82
CA ARG A 202 17.40 -7.07 -14.73
C ARG A 202 18.38 -7.13 -13.55
N LEU A 203 18.32 -8.19 -12.76
CA LEU A 203 19.27 -8.46 -11.69
C LEU A 203 20.39 -9.35 -12.22
N ASP A 204 21.62 -9.06 -11.81
CA ASP A 204 22.79 -9.86 -12.20
C ASP A 204 22.82 -11.16 -11.39
N GLY A 205 22.35 -12.25 -12.00
CA GLY A 205 22.28 -13.57 -11.37
C GLY A 205 21.11 -13.73 -10.40
N ASP A 206 21.27 -14.67 -9.47
CA ASP A 206 20.25 -14.95 -8.46
C ASP A 206 20.21 -13.85 -7.37
N PRO A 207 19.02 -13.50 -6.84
CA PRO A 207 18.89 -12.55 -5.74
C PRO A 207 19.62 -13.07 -4.50
N PRO A 208 20.34 -12.21 -3.76
CA PRO A 208 20.95 -12.59 -2.48
C PRO A 208 19.94 -13.27 -1.55
N GLU A 209 20.38 -14.31 -0.83
CA GLU A 209 19.56 -14.96 0.20
C GLU A 209 19.28 -14.01 1.38
N ASP A 210 20.28 -13.20 1.74
CA ASP A 210 20.11 -12.15 2.74
C ASP A 210 19.20 -11.03 2.20
N VAL A 211 17.99 -10.96 2.74
CA VAL A 211 16.95 -10.02 2.31
C VAL A 211 17.38 -8.57 2.50
N LEU A 212 18.19 -8.27 3.52
CA LEU A 212 18.68 -6.92 3.75
C LEU A 212 19.68 -6.49 2.67
N THR A 213 20.58 -7.38 2.26
CA THR A 213 21.49 -7.14 1.13
C THR A 213 20.72 -6.94 -0.18
N LEU A 214 19.72 -7.79 -0.46
CA LEU A 214 18.83 -7.60 -1.63
C LEU A 214 18.10 -6.25 -1.57
N ALA A 215 17.49 -5.90 -0.44
CA ALA A 215 16.80 -4.61 -0.29
C ALA A 215 17.73 -3.42 -0.54
N ARG A 216 18.98 -3.48 -0.06
CA ARG A 216 19.98 -2.43 -0.29
C ARG A 216 20.41 -2.32 -1.75
N SER A 217 20.47 -3.42 -2.50
CA SER A 217 20.79 -3.39 -3.93
C SER A 217 19.62 -2.86 -4.78
N LEU A 218 18.38 -3.11 -4.35
CA LEU A 218 17.17 -2.58 -4.99
C LEU A 218 16.95 -1.08 -4.70
N ALA A 219 17.34 -0.61 -3.52
CA ALA A 219 17.19 0.78 -3.12
C ALA A 219 18.10 1.71 -3.95
N SER A 220 17.65 2.95 -4.18
CA SER A 220 18.54 3.96 -4.78
C SER A 220 19.79 4.18 -3.92
N PRO A 221 20.95 4.60 -4.49
CA PRO A 221 22.19 4.76 -3.71
C PRO A 221 22.07 5.66 -2.47
N ARG A 222 21.20 6.69 -2.53
CA ARG A 222 20.94 7.61 -1.40
C ARG A 222 20.12 6.97 -0.27
N VAL A 223 19.40 5.91 -0.58
CA VAL A 223 18.45 5.21 0.30
C VAL A 223 19.07 3.93 0.85
N ALA A 224 19.89 3.23 0.06
CA ALA A 224 20.50 1.94 0.40
C ALA A 224 21.19 1.94 1.78
N SER A 225 22.04 2.94 2.07
CA SER A 225 22.74 3.04 3.35
C SER A 225 21.82 3.29 4.56
N ARG A 226 20.56 3.68 4.30
CA ARG A 226 19.55 3.97 5.32
C ARG A 226 18.55 2.83 5.51
N VAL A 227 18.63 1.78 4.69
CA VAL A 227 17.84 0.56 4.86
C VAL A 227 18.38 -0.18 6.08
N SER A 228 17.53 -0.29 7.10
CA SER A 228 17.85 -0.88 8.40
C SER A 228 17.16 -2.21 8.64
N ASP A 229 16.03 -2.46 7.99
CA ASP A 229 15.27 -3.71 8.09
C ASP A 229 14.67 -4.06 6.72
N ALA A 230 14.50 -5.35 6.45
CA ALA A 230 13.90 -5.84 5.23
C ALA A 230 13.21 -7.18 5.44
N ARG A 231 12.12 -7.40 4.70
CA ARG A 231 11.32 -8.62 4.73
C ARG A 231 10.98 -9.03 3.31
N ARG A 232 10.97 -10.33 3.09
CA ARG A 232 10.53 -10.95 1.85
C ARG A 232 9.17 -11.57 2.08
N LEU A 233 8.25 -11.34 1.16
CA LEU A 233 6.97 -12.01 1.10
C LEU A 233 6.91 -12.80 -0.20
N ASP A 234 7.07 -14.11 -0.06
CA ASP A 234 7.00 -15.05 -1.18
C ASP A 234 5.59 -15.03 -1.77
N MET A 235 5.50 -14.89 -3.09
CA MET A 235 4.22 -14.80 -3.80
C MET A 235 3.84 -16.17 -4.36
N VAL A 236 2.78 -16.76 -3.80
CA VAL A 236 2.23 -18.01 -4.33
C VAL A 236 1.42 -17.69 -5.60
N LEU A 237 1.97 -18.02 -6.76
CA LEU A 237 1.29 -17.85 -8.05
C LEU A 237 0.18 -18.91 -8.20
N PRO A 238 -1.05 -18.54 -8.61
CA PRO A 238 -2.19 -19.47 -8.70
C PRO A 238 -1.95 -20.68 -9.61
N ASP A 239 -1.25 -20.43 -10.73
CA ASP A 239 -1.02 -21.39 -11.81
C ASP A 239 0.46 -21.78 -11.97
N GLY A 240 1.33 -21.29 -11.08
CA GLY A 240 2.74 -21.68 -11.07
C GLY A 240 2.87 -23.12 -10.58
N PRO A 241 3.86 -23.90 -11.07
CA PRO A 241 4.21 -25.14 -10.38
C PRO A 241 4.44 -24.79 -8.92
N ARG A 242 3.75 -25.49 -8.00
CA ARG A 242 4.12 -25.47 -6.58
C ARG A 242 5.55 -25.99 -6.51
N LEU A 243 6.54 -25.10 -6.64
CA LEU A 243 7.89 -25.36 -6.18
C LEU A 243 7.80 -25.29 -4.66
N ALA A 244 7.25 -26.36 -4.11
CA ALA A 244 7.24 -26.69 -2.70
C ALA A 244 8.69 -26.97 -2.28
N ALA A 245 9.43 -25.88 -2.15
CA ALA A 245 10.46 -25.70 -1.16
C ALA A 245 10.32 -24.22 -0.82
N GLN A 246 9.54 -23.84 0.19
CA GLN A 246 10.19 -23.45 1.44
C GLN A 246 11.73 -23.53 1.30
N ARG A 247 12.33 -22.49 0.70
CA ARG A 247 13.67 -22.08 1.05
C ARG A 247 13.62 -22.04 2.58
N LYS A 248 14.18 -23.07 3.23
CA LYS A 248 14.19 -23.18 4.69
C LYS A 248 14.75 -21.85 5.17
N SER A 249 13.87 -20.98 5.66
CA SER A 249 14.30 -19.79 6.37
C SER A 249 15.13 -20.34 7.52
N ALA A 250 16.44 -20.12 7.50
CA ALA A 250 17.27 -20.49 8.64
C ALA A 250 16.61 -19.87 9.88
N PRO A 251 16.46 -20.63 10.99
CA PRO A 251 15.83 -20.09 12.18
C PRO A 251 16.55 -18.79 12.58
N PRO A 252 15.81 -17.78 13.09
CA PRO A 252 16.42 -16.55 13.54
C PRO A 252 17.53 -16.90 14.55
N ARG A 253 18.75 -16.41 14.30
CA ARG A 253 19.83 -16.49 15.30
C ARG A 253 19.31 -15.76 16.54
N SER A 254 19.22 -16.47 17.67
CA SER A 254 18.99 -15.83 18.95
C SER A 254 20.13 -14.84 19.18
N ASN A 255 19.79 -13.58 19.37
CA ASN A 255 20.73 -12.62 19.96
C ASN A 255 20.71 -12.88 21.47
N ASP A 256 21.53 -13.83 21.91
CA ASP A 256 21.94 -13.90 23.31
C ASP A 256 23.16 -12.98 23.46
N GLY A 257 22.88 -11.78 23.97
CA GLY A 257 23.84 -10.76 24.40
C GLY A 257 23.21 -9.93 25.51
#